data_AF-A0A7J4IEK3-F1
#
_entry.id   AF-A0A7J4IEK3-F1
#
_cell.length_a   1.000
_cell.length_b   1.000
_cell.length_c   1.000
_cell.angle_alpha   90.00
_cell.angle_beta   90.00
_cell.angle_gamma   90.00
#
_symmetry.space_group_name_H-M   'P 1'
#
loop_
_entity.id
_entity.type
_entity.pdbx_description
1 polymer ?
#
loop_
_entity_poly.entity_id
_entity_poly.type
_entity_poly.pdbx_seq_one_letter_code
_entity_poly.pdbx_strand_id
1 'polypeptide(L)'
;VIWSDIAGVKVIIETPFKERAIDPSQGSHFFHDLISSQVGYIITKEDKRNISMKWLESLPFVEEMPDVRHVRLLDPLEVRIDGKQGKAVIRLRKSNK
;
A
#
# COMPACT_ATOMS: atom_id res chain seq x y z
N VAL A 1 -2.28 -7.04 -15.14
CA VAL A 1 -1.57 -5.87 -14.60
C VAL A 1 -0.16 -5.94 -15.14
N ILE A 2 0.25 -4.96 -15.94
CA ILE A 2 1.62 -4.85 -16.45
C ILE A 2 2.39 -3.93 -15.51
N TRP A 3 3.71 -4.12 -15.38
CA TRP A 3 4.55 -3.34 -14.45
C TRP A 3 4.39 -1.82 -14.64
N SER A 4 4.17 -1.37 -15.88
CA SER A 4 3.93 0.05 -16.19
C SER A 4 2.71 0.65 -15.48
N ASP A 5 1.73 -0.17 -15.08
CA ASP A 5 0.52 0.30 -14.37
C ASP A 5 0.83 0.78 -12.94
N ILE A 6 1.93 0.29 -12.36
CA ILE A 6 2.35 0.61 -10.98
C ILE A 6 3.79 1.13 -10.90
N ALA A 7 4.38 1.48 -12.04
CA ALA A 7 5.73 2.00 -12.09
C ALA A 7 5.84 3.28 -11.24
N GLY A 8 6.81 3.31 -10.32
CA GLY A 8 7.03 4.44 -9.41
C GLY A 8 6.29 4.37 -8.08
N VAL A 9 5.47 3.35 -7.84
CA VAL A 9 4.92 3.08 -6.51
C VAL A 9 6.05 2.92 -5.49
N LYS A 10 5.87 3.49 -4.29
CA LYS A 10 6.84 3.39 -3.19
C LYS A 10 6.44 2.36 -2.14
N VAL A 11 5.14 2.19 -1.92
CA VAL A 11 4.59 1.23 -0.95
C VAL A 11 3.28 0.67 -1.46
N ILE A 12 3.10 -0.63 -1.29
CA ILE A 12 1.85 -1.37 -1.57
C ILE A 12 1.43 -2.04 -0.26
N ILE A 13 0.14 -1.94 0.06
CA ILE A 13 -0.47 -2.61 1.21
C ILE A 13 -1.59 -3.51 0.68
N GLU A 14 -1.49 -4.79 0.96
CA GLU A 14 -2.54 -5.77 0.66
C GLU A 14 -3.24 -6.18 1.95
N THR A 15 -4.57 -6.12 1.92
CA THR A 15 -5.43 -6.59 3.01
C THR A 15 -6.16 -7.85 2.58
N PRO A 16 -6.39 -8.81 3.49
CA PRO A 16 -7.09 -10.04 3.15
C PRO A 16 -8.52 -9.72 2.71
N PHE A 17 -8.95 -10.34 1.61
CA PHE A 17 -10.31 -10.22 1.08
C PHE A 17 -11.03 -11.56 1.25
N LYS A 18 -11.88 -11.67 2.29
CA LYS A 18 -12.55 -12.92 2.71
C LYS A 18 -11.54 -14.02 3.10
N GLU A 19 -11.99 -15.26 3.32
CA GLU A 19 -11.15 -16.43 3.71
C GLU A 19 -10.17 -16.90 2.61
N ARG A 20 -9.93 -16.09 1.57
CA ARG A 20 -9.05 -16.47 0.47
C ARG A 20 -7.63 -16.01 0.79
N ALA A 21 -6.81 -16.94 1.26
CA ALA A 21 -5.36 -16.80 1.17
C ALA A 21 -4.99 -16.73 -0.32
N ILE A 22 -4.63 -15.55 -0.81
CA ILE A 22 -4.09 -15.40 -2.16
C ILE A 22 -2.70 -16.04 -2.10
N ASP A 23 -2.55 -17.18 -2.76
CA ASP A 23 -1.25 -17.82 -2.92
C ASP A 23 -0.38 -16.88 -3.77
N PRO A 24 0.81 -16.44 -3.32
CA PRO A 24 1.63 -15.41 -3.99
C PRO A 24 2.27 -15.91 -5.30
N SER A 25 1.65 -16.86 -6.01
CA SER A 25 2.15 -17.47 -7.23
C SER A 25 2.01 -16.59 -8.49
N GLN A 26 1.46 -15.37 -8.37
CA GLN A 26 1.43 -14.38 -9.46
C GLN A 26 2.77 -13.62 -9.58
N GLY A 27 3.85 -14.37 -9.82
CA GLY A 27 4.97 -13.96 -10.67
C GLY A 27 6.27 -13.57 -9.96
N SER A 28 7.29 -14.45 -9.99
CA SER A 28 8.67 -14.11 -9.60
C SER A 28 9.16 -12.81 -10.25
N HIS A 29 8.79 -12.54 -11.52
CA HIS A 29 9.11 -11.28 -12.20
C HIS A 29 8.53 -10.04 -11.50
N PHE A 30 7.29 -10.09 -11.05
CA PHE A 30 6.67 -9.00 -10.28
C PHE A 30 7.42 -8.76 -8.97
N PHE A 31 7.82 -9.82 -8.27
CA PHE A 31 8.64 -9.71 -7.06
C PHE A 31 10.06 -9.19 -7.34
N HIS A 32 10.68 -9.58 -8.47
CA HIS A 32 11.98 -9.06 -8.87
C HIS A 32 11.91 -7.54 -9.15
N ASP A 33 10.86 -7.08 -9.82
CA ASP A 33 10.65 -5.66 -10.10
C ASP A 33 10.36 -4.88 -8.81
N LEU A 34 9.60 -5.48 -7.89
CA LEU A 34 9.29 -4.93 -6.58
C LEU A 34 10.56 -4.74 -5.72
N ILE A 35 11.41 -5.77 -5.65
CA ILE A 35 12.66 -5.76 -4.90
C ILE A 35 13.64 -4.77 -5.53
N SER A 36 13.84 -4.82 -6.85
CA SER A 36 14.78 -3.93 -7.55
C SER A 36 14.36 -2.46 -7.48
N SER A 37 13.06 -2.19 -7.45
CA SER A 37 12.50 -0.83 -7.33
C SER A 37 12.37 -0.33 -5.89
N GLN A 38 12.84 -1.11 -4.91
CA GLN A 38 12.79 -0.79 -3.48
C GLN A 38 11.37 -0.45 -2.99
N VAL A 39 10.37 -1.14 -3.52
CA VAL A 39 8.98 -0.95 -3.12
C VAL A 39 8.74 -1.64 -1.78
N GLY A 40 8.16 -0.93 -0.82
CA GLY A 40 7.70 -1.53 0.42
C GLY A 40 6.42 -2.33 0.20
N TYR A 41 6.46 -3.65 0.30
CA TYR A 41 5.29 -4.52 0.14
C TYR A 41 4.85 -5.09 1.49
N ILE A 42 3.62 -4.76 1.90
CA ILE A 42 3.08 -5.08 3.22
C ILE A 42 1.79 -5.89 3.03
N ILE A 43 1.75 -7.09 3.58
CA ILE A 43 0.53 -7.89 3.65
C ILE A 43 0.00 -7.83 5.09
N THR A 44 -1.24 -7.38 5.29
CA THR A 44 -1.88 -7.39 6.61
C THR A 44 -2.50 -8.76 6.89
N LYS A 45 -2.50 -9.19 8.17
CA LYS A 45 -3.15 -10.45 8.59
C LYS A 45 -4.63 -10.28 8.92
N GLU A 46 -5.01 -9.08 9.33
CA GLU A 46 -6.38 -8.74 9.70
C GLU A 46 -6.99 -7.80 8.65
N ASP A 47 -8.28 -7.95 8.40
CA ASP A 47 -9.03 -7.07 7.51
C ASP A 47 -9.15 -5.68 8.14
N LYS A 48 -8.42 -4.72 7.56
CA LYS A 48 -8.56 -3.26 7.72
C LYS A 48 -8.55 -2.68 9.15
N ARG A 49 -8.47 -3.47 10.21
CA ARG A 49 -8.48 -3.00 11.62
C ARG A 49 -7.31 -2.07 11.95
N ASN A 50 -6.16 -2.31 11.34
CA ASN A 50 -4.96 -1.49 11.51
C ASN A 50 -4.88 -0.33 10.51
N ILE A 51 -5.94 -0.10 9.73
CA ILE A 51 -6.01 0.94 8.71
C ILE A 51 -7.12 1.91 9.09
N SER A 52 -6.82 3.21 9.05
CA SER A 52 -7.81 4.25 9.31
C SER A 52 -8.77 4.42 8.12
N MET A 53 -9.65 3.43 7.88
CA MET A 53 -10.55 3.39 6.73
C MET A 53 -11.43 4.63 6.63
N LYS A 54 -12.04 5.07 7.75
CA LYS A 54 -12.85 6.29 7.78
C LYS A 54 -12.09 7.54 7.31
N TRP A 55 -10.79 7.61 7.63
CA TRP A 55 -9.95 8.71 7.18
C TRP A 55 -9.67 8.60 5.68
N LEU A 56 -9.31 7.42 5.18
CA LEU A 56 -9.11 7.18 3.74
C LEU A 56 -10.37 7.51 2.92
N GLU A 57 -11.54 7.10 3.41
CA GLU A 57 -12.84 7.36 2.78
C GLU A 57 -13.22 8.85 2.79
N SER A 58 -12.72 9.62 3.76
CA SER A 58 -12.97 11.07 3.84
C SER A 58 -12.07 11.92 2.94
N LEU A 59 -11.01 11.36 2.37
CA LEU A 59 -10.10 12.11 1.51
C LEU A 59 -10.79 12.53 0.21
N PRO A 60 -10.58 13.77 -0.26
CA PRO A 60 -11.03 14.16 -1.59
C PRO A 60 -10.31 13.32 -2.65
N PHE A 61 -11.09 12.74 -3.57
CA PHE A 61 -10.54 12.01 -4.70
C PHE A 61 -10.14 12.97 -5.82
N VAL A 62 -9.04 12.66 -6.49
CA VAL A 62 -8.65 13.25 -7.77
C VAL A 62 -9.44 12.59 -8.89
N GLU A 63 -9.60 11.27 -8.80
CA GLU A 63 -10.30 10.45 -9.78
C GLU A 63 -10.88 9.22 -9.08
N GLU A 64 -12.08 8.81 -9.51
CA GLU A 64 -12.76 7.62 -9.02
C GLU A 64 -13.21 6.76 -10.21
N MET A 65 -12.84 5.49 -10.17
CA MET A 65 -13.16 4.44 -11.13
C MET A 65 -13.93 3.32 -10.40
N PRO A 66 -14.53 2.34 -11.10
CA PRO A 66 -15.37 1.31 -10.46
C PRO A 66 -14.74 0.60 -9.25
N ASP A 67 -13.44 0.30 -9.31
CA ASP A 67 -12.72 -0.44 -8.26
C ASP A 67 -11.52 0.33 -7.68
N VAL A 68 -11.27 1.56 -8.15
CA VAL A 68 -10.06 2.32 -7.82
C VAL A 68 -10.41 3.76 -7.45
N ARG A 69 -9.91 4.22 -6.31
CA ARG A 69 -9.97 5.62 -5.89
C ARG A 69 -8.56 6.20 -5.83
N HIS A 70 -8.30 7.24 -6.60
CA HIS A 70 -7.05 7.97 -6.58
C HIS A 70 -7.19 9.22 -5.72
N VAL A 71 -6.40 9.31 -4.66
CA VAL A 71 -6.38 10.46 -3.73
C VAL A 71 -5.01 11.13 -3.76
N ARG A 72 -4.99 12.44 -3.50
CA ARG A 72 -3.75 13.21 -3.34
C ARG A 72 -3.70 13.82 -1.95
N LEU A 73 -2.64 13.51 -1.21
CA LEU A 73 -2.37 14.11 0.09
C LEU A 73 -1.59 15.41 -0.07
N LEU A 74 -1.88 16.40 0.78
CA LEU A 74 -1.13 17.65 0.83
C LEU A 74 0.25 17.45 1.48
N ASP A 75 0.29 16.66 2.55
CA ASP A 75 1.52 16.31 3.26
C ASP A 75 1.97 14.88 2.91
N PRO A 76 3.28 14.63 2.81
CA PRO A 76 3.80 13.31 2.55
C PRO A 76 3.53 12.35 3.71
N LEU A 77 3.37 11.06 3.38
CA LEU A 77 3.37 9.98 4.36
C LEU A 77 4.80 9.62 4.77
N GLU A 78 5.01 9.39 6.06
CA GLU A 78 6.18 8.68 6.57
C GLU A 78 5.84 7.19 6.63
N VAL A 79 6.68 6.38 5.98
CA VAL A 79 6.58 4.93 5.97
C VAL A 79 7.85 4.37 6.61
N ARG A 80 7.67 3.53 7.63
CA ARG A 80 8.78 2.79 8.27
C ARG A 80 8.46 1.31 8.26
N ILE A 81 9.40 0.50 7.78
CA ILE A 81 9.27 -0.94 7.66
C ILE A 81 10.42 -1.59 8.41
N ASP A 82 10.11 -2.50 9.32
CA ASP A 82 11.06 -3.41 9.96
C ASP A 82 10.81 -4.83 9.41
N GLY A 83 11.55 -5.17 8.36
CA GLY A 83 11.47 -6.48 7.72
C GLY A 83 11.97 -7.64 8.61
N LYS A 84 12.78 -7.36 9.64
CA LYS A 84 13.25 -8.40 10.57
C LYS A 84 12.14 -8.82 11.53
N GLN A 85 11.32 -7.85 11.97
CA GLN A 85 10.19 -8.12 12.86
C GLN A 85 8.85 -8.30 12.12
N GLY A 86 8.82 -8.08 10.80
CA GLY A 86 7.58 -8.13 10.02
C GLY A 86 6.58 -7.04 10.42
N LYS A 87 7.07 -5.85 10.77
CA LYS A 87 6.23 -4.72 11.23
C LYS A 87 6.38 -3.53 10.29
N ALA A 88 5.31 -2.77 10.12
CA ALA A 88 5.33 -1.50 9.40
C ALA A 88 4.43 -0.47 10.07
N VAL A 89 4.78 0.81 9.94
CA VAL A 89 3.94 1.94 10.33
C VAL A 89 3.91 2.96 9.21
N ILE A 90 2.72 3.46 8.92
CA ILE A 90 2.48 4.51 7.94
C ILE A 90 1.69 5.61 8.63
N ARG A 91 2.20 6.84 8.58
CA ARG A 91 1.60 7.98 9.25
C ARG A 91 1.79 9.26 8.44
N LEU A 92 0.92 10.23 8.64
CA LEU A 92 1.15 11.58 8.14
C LEU A 92 2.42 12.14 8.78
N ARG A 93 3.35 12.62 7.94
CA ARG A 93 4.52 13.33 8.43
C ARG A 93 4.03 14.69 8.90
N LYS A 94 4.05 14.93 10.22
CA LYS A 94 3.86 16.29 10.73
C LYS A 94 5.04 17.13 10.22
N SER A 95 4.74 18.19 9.47
CA SER A 95 5.75 19.18 9.13
C SER A 95 6.19 19.83 10.44
N ASN A 96 7.46 19.64 10.83
CA ASN A 96 8.05 20.37 11.93
C ASN A 96 8.19 21.82 11.44
N LYS A 97 7.21 22.66 11.80
CA LYS A 97 7.33 24.11 11.68
C LYS A 97 8.01 24.65 12.92
#